data_AF-A0AAD4Z5A1-F1
#
_entry.id   AF-A0AAD4Z5A1-F1
#
_cell.length_a   1.000
_cell.length_b   1.000
_cell.length_c   1.000
_cell.angle_alpha   90.00
_cell.angle_beta   90.00
_cell.angle_gamma   90.00
#
_symmetry.space_group_name_H-M   'P 1'
#
loop_
_entity.id
_entity.type
_entity.pdbx_description
1 polymer ?
#
loop_
_entity_poly.entity_id
_entity_poly.type
_entity_poly.pdbx_seq_one_letter_code
_entity_poly.pdbx_strand_id
1 'polypeptide(L)'
;MKGCEAILEDMLSWDKLLPDDMKRKVEEKFNDLGDKMETDRPPQFDETAGRDEKREVDDPPGEGPILRWQTRAVFAPGGDPWHPKNRKVKVSVTVKELGLSKHQFRRLRELA
;
A
#
# COMPACT_ATOMS: atom_id res chain seq x y z
N MET A 1 23.48 25.80 -11.63
CA MET A 1 22.25 25.05 -11.28
C MET A 1 20.98 25.92 -11.23
N LYS A 2 20.94 27.10 -11.87
CA LYS A 2 19.78 28.03 -11.74
C LYS A 2 18.50 27.58 -12.46
N GLY A 3 18.60 26.69 -13.45
CA GLY A 3 17.42 26.24 -14.22
C GLY A 3 16.49 25.34 -13.43
N CYS A 4 17.02 24.47 -12.56
CA CYS A 4 16.19 23.59 -11.73
C CYS A 4 15.45 24.38 -10.64
N GLU A 5 16.12 25.37 -10.04
CA GLU A 5 15.50 26.24 -9.03
C GLU A 5 14.37 27.08 -9.64
N ALA A 6 14.55 27.62 -10.84
CA ALA A 6 13.52 28.38 -11.55
C ALA A 6 12.29 27.51 -11.90
N ILE A 7 12.49 26.27 -12.34
CA ILE A 7 11.38 25.34 -12.62
C ILE A 7 10.60 25.04 -11.33
N LEU A 8 11.28 24.88 -10.20
CA LEU A 8 10.61 24.64 -8.91
C LEU A 8 9.81 25.87 -8.45
N GLU A 9 10.32 27.07 -8.69
CA GLU A 9 9.63 28.33 -8.39
C GLU A 9 8.41 28.55 -9.31
N ASP A 10 8.50 28.16 -10.58
CA ASP A 10 7.40 28.16 -11.55
C ASP A 10 6.31 27.14 -11.16
N MET A 11 6.69 25.94 -10.71
CA MET A 11 5.74 24.94 -10.20
C MET A 11 5.01 25.43 -8.94
N LEU A 12 5.69 26.20 -8.09
CA LEU A 12 5.11 26.80 -6.89
C LEU A 12 4.18 27.98 -7.21
N SER A 13 4.43 28.69 -8.31
CA SER A 13 3.66 29.87 -8.76
C SER A 13 2.79 29.57 -10.00
N TRP A 14 2.23 28.36 -10.05
CA TRP A 14 1.35 27.88 -11.10
C TRP A 14 0.14 28.81 -11.35
N ASP A 15 -0.28 29.56 -10.33
CA ASP A 15 -1.34 30.58 -10.37
C ASP A 15 -1.01 31.76 -11.30
N LYS A 16 0.27 32.03 -11.56
CA LYS A 16 0.71 33.10 -12.49
C LYS A 16 0.87 32.59 -13.92
N LEU A 17 1.03 31.28 -14.08
CA LEU A 17 1.32 30.63 -15.37
C LEU A 17 0.06 30.18 -16.11
N LEU A 18 -1.03 29.96 -15.39
CA LEU A 18 -2.28 29.53 -15.99
C LEU A 18 -3.18 30.72 -16.38
N PRO A 19 -3.88 30.64 -17.51
CA PRO A 19 -5.06 31.44 -17.81
C PRO A 19 -6.16 31.30 -16.74
N ASP A 20 -6.94 32.37 -16.53
CA ASP A 20 -7.92 32.45 -15.43
C ASP A 20 -9.04 31.40 -15.53
N ASP A 21 -9.40 30.96 -16.75
CA ASP A 21 -10.39 29.90 -16.95
C ASP A 21 -9.88 28.53 -16.47
N MET A 22 -8.58 28.29 -16.56
CA MET A 22 -7.93 27.09 -16.02
C MET A 22 -7.75 27.17 -14.51
N LYS A 23 -7.39 28.33 -13.95
CA LYS A 23 -7.32 28.53 -12.49
C LYS A 23 -8.65 28.20 -11.82
N ARG A 24 -9.75 28.73 -12.38
CA ARG A 24 -11.10 28.47 -11.88
C ARG A 24 -11.44 26.98 -11.87
N LYS A 25 -11.07 26.24 -12.92
CA LYS A 25 -11.29 24.78 -13.00
C LYS A 25 -10.43 24.00 -11.99
N VAL A 26 -9.21 24.44 -11.74
CA VAL A 26 -8.32 23.83 -10.74
C VAL A 26 -8.85 24.07 -9.35
N GLU A 27 -9.29 25.29 -9.05
CA GLU A 27 -9.88 25.66 -7.76
C GLU A 27 -11.20 24.95 -7.49
N GLU A 28 -12.10 24.86 -8.49
CA GLU A 28 -13.35 24.10 -8.39
C GLU A 28 -13.10 22.61 -8.11
N LYS A 29 -12.13 21.99 -8.82
CA LYS A 29 -11.73 20.60 -8.55
C LYS A 29 -11.04 20.43 -7.20
N PHE A 30 -10.24 21.41 -6.78
CA PHE A 30 -9.57 21.37 -5.49
C PHE A 30 -10.59 21.42 -4.34
N ASN A 31 -11.57 22.31 -4.43
CA ASN A 31 -12.66 22.42 -3.45
C ASN A 31 -13.54 21.18 -3.44
N ASP A 32 -13.93 20.64 -4.61
CA ASP A 32 -14.69 19.37 -4.69
C ASP A 32 -13.93 18.18 -4.08
N LEU A 33 -12.60 18.12 -4.24
CA LEU A 33 -11.76 17.11 -3.60
C LEU A 33 -11.63 17.35 -2.08
N GLY A 34 -11.52 18.61 -1.65
CA GLY A 34 -11.50 19.01 -0.24
C GLY A 34 -12.79 18.64 0.47
N ASP A 35 -13.94 18.99 -0.12
CA ASP A 35 -15.27 18.68 0.41
C ASP A 35 -15.49 17.16 0.50
N LYS A 36 -15.03 16.39 -0.49
CA LYS A 36 -15.06 14.92 -0.43
C LYS A 36 -14.18 14.38 0.69
N MET A 37 -13.00 14.95 0.90
CA MET A 37 -12.08 14.52 1.97
C MET A 37 -12.54 14.95 3.38
N GLU A 38 -13.34 16.01 3.50
CA GLU A 38 -13.90 16.48 4.76
C GLU A 38 -15.24 15.77 5.08
N THR A 39 -16.02 15.42 4.05
CA THR A 39 -17.29 14.69 4.18
C THR A 39 -17.07 13.18 4.33
N ASP A 40 -16.14 12.60 3.58
CA ASP A 40 -15.63 11.27 3.89
C ASP A 40 -14.79 11.39 5.15
N ARG A 41 -15.21 10.73 6.23
CA ARG A 41 -14.33 10.52 7.39
C ARG A 41 -12.94 10.10 6.89
N PRO A 42 -11.85 10.47 7.58
CA PRO A 42 -10.55 9.85 7.30
C PRO A 42 -10.80 8.35 7.22
N PRO A 43 -10.38 7.66 6.15
CA PRO A 43 -10.66 6.24 5.98
C PRO A 43 -10.32 5.61 7.32
N GLN A 44 -11.35 5.08 7.98
CA GLN A 44 -11.21 4.59 9.33
C GLN A 44 -10.29 3.40 9.18
N PHE A 45 -9.00 3.63 9.37
CA PHE A 45 -7.97 2.61 9.40
C PHE A 45 -8.19 1.92 10.74
N ASP A 46 -9.32 1.22 10.86
CA ASP A 46 -9.51 0.34 11.98
C ASP A 46 -8.46 -0.76 11.82
N GLU A 47 -7.76 -1.06 12.91
CA GLU A 47 -6.82 -2.17 12.94
C GLU A 47 -7.50 -3.52 12.65
N THR A 48 -8.84 -3.51 12.54
CA THR A 48 -9.74 -4.58 12.10
C THR A 48 -10.11 -4.56 10.61
N ALA A 49 -9.60 -3.63 9.77
CA ALA A 49 -9.76 -3.59 8.30
C ALA A 49 -9.03 -4.75 7.58
N GLY A 50 -8.74 -5.82 8.31
CA GLY A 50 -8.29 -7.12 7.81
C GLY A 50 -9.37 -8.20 7.91
N ARG A 51 -10.64 -7.85 8.12
CA ARG A 51 -11.71 -8.80 7.82
C ARG A 51 -11.95 -8.73 6.32
N ASP A 52 -11.25 -9.60 5.59
CA ASP A 52 -11.61 -10.00 4.23
C ASP A 52 -13.14 -10.08 4.14
N GLU A 53 -13.78 -9.08 3.53
CA GLU A 53 -15.00 -9.38 2.81
C GLU A 53 -14.55 -10.41 1.79
N LYS A 54 -14.86 -11.68 2.06
CA LYS A 54 -14.51 -12.81 1.21
C LYS A 54 -15.07 -12.52 -0.18
N ARG A 55 -14.26 -11.88 -1.02
CA ARG A 55 -14.39 -12.01 -2.46
C ARG A 55 -14.01 -13.45 -2.70
N GLU A 56 -14.98 -14.27 -3.12
CA GLU A 56 -14.69 -15.61 -3.63
C GLU A 56 -13.74 -15.40 -4.81
N VAL A 57 -12.45 -15.59 -4.56
CA VAL A 57 -11.43 -15.58 -5.60
C VAL A 57 -11.60 -16.91 -6.33
N ASP A 58 -11.95 -16.85 -7.61
CA ASP A 58 -12.17 -18.00 -8.52
C ASP A 58 -10.91 -18.85 -8.78
N ASP A 59 -9.78 -18.53 -8.14
CA ASP A 59 -8.54 -19.30 -8.33
C ASP A 59 -8.72 -20.69 -7.69
N PRO A 60 -8.70 -21.77 -8.50
CA PRO A 60 -8.76 -23.11 -7.97
C PRO A 60 -7.51 -23.33 -7.11
N PRO A 61 -7.62 -24.04 -5.97
CA PRO A 61 -6.46 -24.36 -5.16
C PRO A 61 -5.50 -25.18 -6.02
N GLY A 62 -4.39 -24.56 -6.44
CA GLY A 62 -3.33 -25.26 -7.15
C GLY A 62 -2.83 -26.45 -6.34
N GLU A 63 -2.32 -27.49 -7.00
CA GLU A 63 -1.75 -28.64 -6.31
C GLU A 63 -0.54 -28.21 -5.46
N GLY A 64 -0.66 -28.35 -4.14
CA GLY A 64 0.44 -28.08 -3.21
C GLY A 64 0.03 -27.33 -1.94
N PRO A 65 1.00 -27.08 -1.05
CA PRO A 65 0.76 -26.35 0.19
C PRO A 65 0.46 -24.88 -0.06
N ILE A 66 -0.51 -24.33 0.66
CA ILE A 66 -0.89 -22.92 0.55
C ILE A 66 0.11 -22.10 1.37
N LEU A 67 0.85 -21.24 0.69
CA LEU A 67 1.75 -20.28 1.31
C LEU A 67 0.99 -18.97 1.57
N ARG A 68 1.09 -18.46 2.80
CA ARG A 68 0.57 -17.15 3.17
C ARG A 68 1.73 -16.20 3.43
N TRP A 69 1.89 -15.18 2.59
CA TRP A 69 2.88 -14.13 2.78
C TRP A 69 2.24 -12.80 3.17
N GLN A 70 2.95 -12.04 3.99
CA GLN A 70 2.61 -10.66 4.35
C GLN A 70 3.83 -9.78 4.12
N THR A 71 3.63 -8.67 3.40
CA THR A 71 4.65 -7.63 3.18
C THR A 71 4.17 -6.33 3.82
N ARG A 72 5.11 -5.44 4.15
CA ARG A 72 4.80 -4.12 4.72
C ARG A 72 5.26 -3.03 3.77
N ALA A 73 4.37 -2.10 3.45
CA ALA A 73 4.70 -0.86 2.76
C ALA A 73 4.42 0.31 3.70
N VAL A 74 5.47 1.04 4.08
CA VAL A 74 5.36 2.29 4.82
C VAL A 74 5.58 3.43 3.85
N PHE A 75 4.59 4.32 3.77
CA PHE A 75 4.69 5.60 3.08
C PHE A 75 5.09 6.66 4.10
N ALA A 76 6.32 7.16 4.02
CA ALA A 76 6.83 8.18 4.93
C ALA A 76 6.49 9.58 4.41
N PRO A 77 6.06 10.52 5.28
CA PRO A 77 5.94 11.92 4.89
C PRO A 77 7.34 12.47 4.59
N GLY A 78 7.56 12.94 3.35
CA GLY A 78 8.87 13.42 2.89
C GLY A 78 9.34 12.82 1.56
N GLY A 79 8.65 11.79 1.04
CA GLY A 79 8.94 11.24 -0.28
C GLY A 79 10.15 10.30 -0.34
N ASP A 80 10.76 9.97 0.79
CA ASP A 80 11.83 8.98 0.87
C ASP A 80 11.32 7.60 0.42
N PRO A 81 11.83 7.04 -0.70
CA PRO A 81 11.36 5.76 -1.23
C PRO A 81 11.78 4.55 -0.37
N TRP A 82 12.72 4.76 0.54
CA TRP A 82 13.33 3.71 1.34
C TRP A 82 12.87 3.77 2.79
N HIS A 83 12.39 2.65 3.32
CA HIS A 83 12.07 2.52 4.74
C HIS A 83 12.49 1.13 5.26
N PRO A 84 13.22 1.04 6.40
CA PRO A 84 13.82 -0.22 6.87
C PRO A 84 12.78 -1.31 7.18
N LYS A 85 11.54 -0.93 7.54
CA LYS A 85 10.45 -1.88 7.78
C LYS A 85 9.86 -2.47 6.50
N ASN A 86 10.12 -1.89 5.32
CA ASN A 86 9.59 -2.38 4.04
C ASN A 86 10.35 -3.62 3.53
N ARG A 87 11.49 -3.94 4.15
CA ARG A 87 12.26 -5.17 3.88
C ARG A 87 11.73 -6.41 4.60
N LYS A 88 10.75 -6.25 5.49
CA LYS A 88 10.23 -7.37 6.29
C LYS A 88 9.18 -8.13 5.50
N VAL A 89 9.45 -9.41 5.23
CA VAL A 89 8.48 -10.37 4.69
C VAL A 89 8.21 -11.42 5.75
N LYS A 90 6.94 -11.75 5.98
CA LYS A 90 6.52 -12.85 6.86
C LYS A 90 5.87 -13.92 6.01
N VAL A 91 6.46 -15.11 5.99
CA VAL A 91 5.89 -16.29 5.32
C VAL A 91 5.34 -17.23 6.39
N SER A 92 4.17 -17.80 6.14
CA SER A 92 3.56 -18.81 6.98
C SER A 92 3.00 -19.93 6.10
N VAL A 93 3.19 -21.17 6.55
CA VAL A 93 2.70 -22.38 5.88
C VAL A 93 2.11 -23.31 6.93
N THR A 94 1.04 -24.00 6.58
CA THR A 94 0.46 -25.02 7.45
C THR A 94 1.23 -26.31 7.26
N VAL A 95 1.88 -26.82 8.31
CA VAL A 95 2.73 -28.02 8.21
C VAL A 95 1.96 -29.28 7.76
N LYS A 96 0.64 -29.33 8.02
CA LYS A 96 -0.24 -30.41 7.53
C LYS A 96 -0.34 -30.46 6.00
N GLU A 97 -0.22 -29.32 5.33
CA GLU A 97 -0.34 -29.21 3.87
C GLU A 97 0.96 -29.61 3.15
N LEU A 98 2.07 -29.79 3.89
CA LEU A 98 3.38 -30.15 3.33
C LEU A 98 3.54 -31.65 3.05
N GLY A 99 2.54 -32.49 3.36
CA GLY A 99 2.60 -33.94 3.09
C GLY A 99 3.74 -34.68 3.79
N LEU A 100 4.23 -34.16 4.94
CA LEU A 100 5.39 -34.71 5.64
C LEU A 100 5.07 -36.04 6.34
N SER A 101 6.04 -36.96 6.33
CA SER A 101 5.99 -38.14 7.20
C SER A 101 6.12 -37.74 8.69
N LYS A 102 5.67 -38.62 9.60
CA LYS A 102 5.74 -38.40 11.06
C LYS A 102 7.16 -38.05 11.55
N HIS A 103 8.18 -38.64 10.95
CA HIS A 103 9.58 -38.38 11.29
C HIS A 103 10.04 -37.01 10.78
N GLN A 104 9.72 -36.66 9.52
CA GLN A 104 10.04 -35.35 8.94
C GLN A 104 9.33 -34.22 9.70
N PHE A 105 8.09 -34.43 10.13
CA PHE A 105 7.34 -33.49 10.96
C PHE A 105 8.03 -33.20 12.30
N ARG A 106 8.44 -34.25 13.02
CA ARG A 106 9.16 -34.10 14.30
C ARG A 106 10.47 -33.33 14.12
N ARG A 107 11.25 -33.70 13.11
CA ARG A 107 12.52 -33.03 12.79
C ARG A 107 12.31 -31.56 12.44
N LEU A 108 11.29 -31.22 11.65
CA LEU A 108 10.99 -29.82 11.30
C LEU A 108 10.60 -29.01 12.54
N ARG A 109 9.83 -29.60 13.46
CA ARG A 109 9.41 -28.93 14.70
C ARG A 109 10.56 -28.70 15.68
N GLU A 110 11.61 -29.51 15.63
CA GLU A 110 12.81 -29.33 16.46
C GLU A 110 13.76 -28.26 15.90
N LEU A 111 13.66 -27.93 14.61
CA LEU A 111 14.53 -26.97 13.92
C LEU A 111 13.94 -25.56 13.82
N ALA A 112 12.63 -25.42 14.03
CA ALA A 112 11.88 -24.16 13.95
C ALA A 112 11.77 -23.49 15.33
#